data_AF-A0A939HYC6-F1
#
_entry.id   AF-A0A939HYC6-F1
#
_cell.length_a   1.000
_cell.length_b   1.000
_cell.length_c   1.000
_cell.angle_alpha   90.00
_cell.angle_beta   90.00
_cell.angle_gamma   90.00
#
_symmetry.space_group_name_H-M   'P 1'
#
loop_
_entity.id
_entity.type
_entity.pdbx_description
1 polymer ?
#
loop_
_entity_poly.entity_id
_entity_poly.type
_entity_poly.pdbx_seq_one_letter_code
_entity_poly.pdbx_strand_id
1 'polypeptide(L)'
;MSIVNGDGVIAIAKMKDIFVFIEVFAAEGGIQSYVKDILRAYISLVSQSGLTAEVPILRDPEGCPNPFEGNGCMGFHYCKTDPRWLSCIRLAIALLERRSINNT
;
A
#
# COMPACT_ATOMS: atom_id res chain seq x y z
N MET A 1 17.64 -7.88 10.08
CA MET A 1 18.37 -7.38 11.27
C MET A 1 17.42 -7.58 12.45
N SER A 2 17.66 -8.56 13.32
CA SER A 2 16.76 -8.85 14.45
C SER A 2 17.26 -8.10 15.68
N ILE A 3 16.38 -7.33 16.32
CA ILE A 3 16.68 -6.64 17.59
C ILE A 3 15.99 -7.46 18.69
N VAL A 4 16.78 -8.00 19.62
CA VAL A 4 16.27 -8.79 20.75
C VAL A 4 15.93 -7.81 21.88
N ASN A 5 14.68 -7.78 22.33
CA ASN A 5 14.29 -7.16 23.58
C ASN A 5 14.03 -8.24 24.64
N GLY A 6 14.25 -7.90 25.91
CA GLY A 6 14.38 -8.81 27.06
C GLY A 6 13.20 -9.73 27.41
N ASP A 7 12.11 -9.72 26.63
CA ASP A 7 10.87 -10.46 26.92
C ASP A 7 10.65 -11.66 25.98
N GLY A 8 11.65 -12.06 25.19
CA GLY A 8 11.54 -13.22 24.27
C GLY A 8 10.63 -13.00 23.06
N VAL A 9 10.02 -11.81 22.92
CA VAL A 9 9.26 -11.42 21.74
C VAL A 9 10.23 -10.87 20.71
N ILE A 10 10.45 -11.64 19.65
CA ILE A 10 11.20 -11.16 18.49
C ILE A 10 10.35 -10.07 17.83
N ALA A 11 10.73 -8.80 18.01
CA ALA A 11 10.23 -7.73 17.18
C ALA A 11 10.78 -7.94 15.77
N ILE A 12 10.10 -8.76 14.99
CA ILE A 12 10.27 -8.80 13.54
C ILE A 12 10.01 -7.38 13.06
N ALA A 13 11.04 -6.74 12.50
CA ALA A 13 10.90 -5.45 11.84
C ALA A 13 9.64 -5.54 10.96
N LYS A 14 8.68 -4.65 11.20
CA LYS A 14 7.38 -4.67 10.53
C LYS A 14 7.62 -4.49 9.04
N MET A 15 7.71 -5.61 8.30
CA MET A 15 7.94 -5.57 6.87
C MET A 15 6.69 -5.03 6.22
N LYS A 16 6.87 -3.93 5.50
CA LYS A 16 5.81 -3.20 4.85
C LYS A 16 5.87 -3.51 3.36
N ASP A 17 4.95 -4.35 2.89
CA ASP A 17 4.86 -4.63 1.45
C ASP A 17 4.37 -3.37 0.71
N ILE A 18 4.76 -3.24 -0.55
CA ILE A 18 4.37 -2.09 -1.37
C ILE A 18 3.76 -2.61 -2.67
N PHE A 19 2.51 -2.23 -2.92
CA PHE A 19 1.84 -2.46 -4.19
C PHE A 19 1.67 -1.13 -4.91
N VAL A 20 2.21 -1.00 -6.12
CA VAL A 20 2.11 0.25 -6.90
C VAL A 20 1.19 0.04 -8.08
N PHE A 21 0.19 0.90 -8.22
CA PHE A 21 -0.74 0.83 -9.33
C PHE A 21 -0.92 2.17 -10.05
N ILE A 22 -1.28 2.08 -11.33
CA ILE A 22 -1.62 3.27 -12.12
C ILE A 22 -3.08 3.67 -11.84
N GLU A 23 -4.02 2.75 -11.93
CA GLU A 23 -5.48 2.98 -11.77
C GLU A 23 -6.15 1.64 -11.41
N VAL A 24 -7.00 1.60 -10.38
CA VAL A 24 -7.54 0.33 -9.83
C VAL A 24 -9.02 0.41 -9.47
N PHE A 25 -9.41 1.45 -8.75
CA PHE A 25 -10.73 1.58 -8.12
C PHE A 25 -11.66 2.49 -8.90
N ALA A 26 -11.14 3.55 -9.53
CA ALA A 26 -11.94 4.52 -10.27
C ALA A 26 -12.46 3.97 -11.61
N ALA A 27 -11.88 2.87 -12.09
CA ALA A 27 -12.24 2.21 -13.34
C ALA A 27 -12.71 0.77 -13.09
N GLU A 28 -13.55 0.26 -13.99
CA GLU A 28 -13.96 -1.14 -14.03
C GLU A 28 -13.39 -1.84 -15.26
N GLY A 29 -13.05 -3.12 -15.09
CA GLY A 29 -12.47 -3.95 -16.14
C GLY A 29 -11.85 -5.22 -15.58
N GLY A 30 -11.50 -6.16 -16.46
CA GLY A 30 -10.99 -7.47 -16.06
C GLY A 30 -9.71 -7.40 -15.22
N ILE A 31 -8.78 -6.49 -15.59
CA ILE A 31 -7.54 -6.31 -14.84
C ILE A 31 -7.79 -5.69 -13.46
N GLN A 32 -8.72 -4.73 -13.35
CA GLN A 32 -9.08 -4.09 -12.10
C GLN A 32 -9.74 -5.11 -11.15
N SER A 33 -10.65 -5.94 -11.65
CA SER A 33 -11.27 -7.01 -10.86
C SER A 33 -10.23 -8.02 -10.36
N TYR A 34 -9.30 -8.45 -11.22
CA TYR A 34 -8.23 -9.37 -10.84
C TYR A 34 -7.30 -8.79 -9.76
N VAL A 35 -6.91 -7.51 -9.89
CA VAL A 35 -6.12 -6.82 -8.87
C VAL A 35 -6.87 -6.77 -7.53
N LYS A 36 -8.18 -6.49 -7.54
CA LYS A 36 -9.01 -6.49 -6.32
C LYS A 36 -9.03 -7.87 -5.66
N ASP A 37 -9.06 -8.95 -6.44
CA ASP A 37 -8.98 -10.31 -5.88
C ASP A 37 -7.62 -10.62 -5.26
N ILE A 38 -6.51 -10.15 -5.87
CA ILE A 38 -5.17 -10.25 -5.26
C ILE A 38 -5.12 -9.49 -3.93
N LEU A 39 -5.61 -8.24 -3.89
CA LEU A 39 -5.62 -7.44 -2.66
C LEU A 39 -6.45 -8.11 -1.56
N ARG A 40 -7.61 -8.68 -1.93
CA ARG A 40 -8.45 -9.45 -1.00
C ARG A 40 -7.73 -10.69 -0.46
N ALA A 41 -7.04 -11.44 -1.32
CA ALA A 41 -6.26 -12.60 -0.89
C ALA A 41 -5.11 -12.19 0.04
N TYR A 42 -4.43 -11.09 -0.26
CA TYR A 42 -3.37 -10.54 0.59
C TYR A 42 -3.90 -10.18 1.98
N ILE A 43 -5.00 -9.43 2.06
CA ILE A 43 -5.67 -9.09 3.34
C ILE A 43 -5.92 -10.35 4.17
N SER A 44 -6.51 -11.39 3.57
CA SER A 44 -6.79 -12.64 4.26
C SER A 44 -5.54 -13.33 4.79
N LEU A 45 -4.43 -13.26 4.04
CA LEU A 45 -3.14 -13.79 4.46
C LEU A 45 -2.53 -13.00 5.62
N VAL A 46 -2.57 -11.67 5.57
CA VAL A 46 -1.85 -10.81 6.54
C VAL A 46 -2.61 -10.55 7.83
N SER A 47 -3.91 -10.81 7.85
CA SER A 47 -4.76 -10.71 9.05
C SER A 47 -4.26 -11.57 10.23
N GLN A 48 -3.41 -12.57 9.95
CA GLN A 48 -2.87 -13.50 10.95
C GLN A 48 -1.38 -13.27 11.26
N SER A 49 -0.68 -12.45 10.48
CA SER A 49 0.79 -12.32 10.55
C SER A 49 1.29 -10.93 10.96
N GLY A 50 0.39 -9.95 11.13
CA GLY A 50 0.74 -8.58 11.50
C GLY A 50 1.46 -7.79 10.39
N LEU A 51 1.56 -8.37 9.19
CA LEU A 51 2.08 -7.71 8.00
C LEU A 51 1.12 -6.60 7.55
N THR A 52 1.68 -5.55 6.98
CA THR A 52 0.90 -4.42 6.44
C THR A 52 1.43 -4.04 5.07
N ALA A 53 0.53 -3.61 4.20
CA ALA A 53 0.90 -3.11 2.88
C ALA A 53 0.56 -1.63 2.73
N GLU A 54 1.31 -0.97 1.86
CA GLU A 54 0.99 0.37 1.40
C GLU A 54 0.82 0.39 -0.11
N VAL A 55 -0.18 1.14 -0.57
CA VAL A 55 -0.68 1.06 -1.93
C VAL A 55 -0.74 2.46 -2.56
N PRO A 56 0.36 2.96 -3.15
CA PRO A 56 0.34 4.17 -3.98
C PRO A 56 -0.42 3.93 -5.28
N ILE A 57 -1.32 4.87 -5.61
CA ILE A 57 -2.14 4.80 -6.81
C ILE A 57 -2.04 6.12 -7.57
N LEU A 58 -1.68 6.04 -8.85
CA LEU A 58 -1.33 7.22 -9.63
C LEU A 58 -2.55 8.06 -10.08
N ARG A 59 -3.64 7.42 -10.52
CA ARG A 59 -4.74 8.07 -11.27
C ARG A 59 -6.11 7.97 -10.63
N ASP A 60 -6.29 7.12 -9.62
CA ASP A 60 -7.52 7.11 -8.85
C ASP A 60 -7.64 8.41 -8.05
N PRO A 61 -8.78 9.11 -8.08
CA PRO A 61 -9.00 10.28 -7.25
C PRO A 61 -9.23 9.85 -5.79
N GLU A 62 -8.83 10.72 -4.87
CA GLU A 62 -9.20 10.56 -3.47
C GLU A 62 -10.74 10.57 -3.32
N GLY A 63 -11.26 9.69 -2.47
CA GLY A 63 -12.71 9.51 -2.28
C GLY A 63 -13.41 8.65 -3.33
N CYS A 64 -12.70 8.06 -4.31
CA CYS A 64 -13.31 7.02 -5.15
C CYS A 64 -13.68 5.79 -4.30
N PRO A 65 -14.75 5.04 -4.65
CA PRO A 65 -15.14 3.85 -3.90
C PRO A 65 -14.02 2.80 -3.88
N ASN A 66 -13.41 2.60 -2.70
CA ASN A 66 -12.41 1.57 -2.46
C ASN A 66 -12.93 0.59 -1.39
N PRO A 67 -13.24 -0.68 -1.77
CA PRO A 67 -13.80 -1.66 -0.84
C PRO A 67 -12.82 -2.14 0.24
N PHE A 68 -11.54 -1.74 0.15
CA PHE A 68 -10.49 -2.14 1.09
C PHE A 68 -10.04 -1.00 2.01
N GLU A 69 -10.60 0.20 1.82
CA GLU A 69 -10.28 1.35 2.65
C GLU A 69 -10.73 1.11 4.10
N GLY A 70 -9.89 1.49 5.07
CA GLY A 70 -10.17 1.27 6.49
C GLY A 70 -9.84 -0.13 7.04
N ASN A 71 -9.29 -1.06 6.24
CA ASN A 71 -8.94 -2.42 6.69
C ASN A 71 -7.78 -2.46 7.73
N GLY A 72 -7.09 -1.35 8.00
CA GLY A 72 -6.03 -1.25 9.01
C GLY A 72 -4.72 -1.95 8.65
N CYS A 73 -4.76 -2.98 7.79
CA CYS A 73 -3.60 -3.67 7.24
C CYS A 73 -3.12 -3.10 5.89
N MET A 74 -3.93 -2.27 5.23
CA MET A 74 -3.60 -1.59 3.98
C MET A 74 -3.77 -0.08 4.10
N GLY A 75 -2.73 0.67 3.73
CA GLY A 75 -2.80 2.12 3.54
C GLY A 75 -2.83 2.49 2.06
N PHE A 76 -3.83 3.27 1.63
CA PHE A 76 -3.99 3.71 0.25
C PHE A 76 -3.54 5.16 0.07
N HIS A 77 -2.79 5.44 -1.00
CA HIS A 77 -2.17 6.75 -1.22
C HIS A 77 -2.46 7.24 -2.63
N TYR A 78 -3.45 8.12 -2.73
CA TYR A 78 -3.93 8.67 -3.99
C TYR A 78 -3.02 9.82 -4.44
N CYS A 79 -2.21 9.55 -5.47
CA CYS A 79 -1.23 10.49 -5.99
C CYS A 79 -1.82 11.42 -7.06
N LYS A 80 -3.06 11.19 -7.49
CA LYS A 80 -3.72 11.98 -8.53
C LYS A 80 -3.75 13.46 -8.16
N THR A 81 -3.21 14.28 -9.04
CA THR A 81 -3.26 15.75 -8.99
C THR A 81 -3.13 16.31 -10.39
N ASP A 82 -3.63 17.53 -10.58
CA ASP A 82 -3.31 18.33 -11.74
C ASP A 82 -2.11 19.24 -11.47
N PRO A 83 -1.29 19.53 -12.51
CA PRO A 83 -1.21 18.84 -13.79
C PRO A 83 -0.71 17.38 -13.70
N ARG A 84 -1.08 16.52 -14.67
CA ARG A 84 -0.83 15.05 -14.63
C ARG A 84 0.60 14.62 -14.27
N TRP A 85 1.63 15.34 -14.72
CA TRP A 85 3.03 14.99 -14.45
C TRP A 85 3.39 15.10 -12.96
N LEU A 86 2.71 15.99 -12.20
CA LEU A 86 2.90 16.09 -10.74
C LEU A 86 2.42 14.82 -10.02
N SER A 87 1.46 14.09 -10.58
CA SER A 87 1.04 12.81 -10.00
C SER A 87 2.19 11.80 -9.99
N CYS A 88 3.03 11.79 -11.03
CA CYS A 88 4.22 10.94 -11.10
C CYS A 88 5.27 11.34 -10.07
N ILE A 89 5.44 12.63 -9.82
CA ILE A 89 6.37 13.13 -8.78
C ILE A 89 5.86 12.76 -7.39
N ARG A 90 4.56 12.95 -7.11
CA ARG A 90 3.95 12.53 -5.84
C ARG A 90 4.13 11.04 -5.60
N LEU A 91 3.95 10.22 -6.63
CA LEU A 91 4.21 8.79 -6.56
C LEU A 91 5.68 8.49 -6.25
N ALA A 92 6.63 9.15 -6.94
CA ALA A 92 8.05 8.97 -6.69
C ALA A 92 8.45 9.36 -5.25
N ILE A 93 7.92 10.47 -4.75
CA ILE A 93 8.12 10.90 -3.35
C ILE A 93 7.56 9.86 -2.38
N ALA A 94 6.32 9.39 -2.59
CA ALA A 94 5.69 8.37 -1.74
C ALA A 94 6.52 7.07 -1.67
N LEU A 95 7.22 6.71 -2.76
CA LEU A 95 8.12 5.55 -2.77
C LEU A 95 9.45 5.84 -2.06
N LEU A 96 10.01 7.04 -2.24
CA LEU A 96 11.28 7.44 -1.61
C LEU A 96 11.15 7.58 -0.08
N GLU A 97 10.10 8.25 0.41
CA GLU A 97 9.87 8.43 1.84
C GLU A 97 9.73 7.08 2.57
N ARG A 98 9.07 6.11 1.93
CA ARG A 98 8.89 4.77 2.51
C ARG A 98 10.14 3.92 2.47
N ARG A 99 11.00 4.11 1.46
CA ARG A 99 12.34 3.52 1.48
C ARG A 99 13.17 4.09 2.63
N SER A 100 13.03 5.38 2.93
CA SER A 100 13.83 6.06 3.97
C SER A 100 13.50 5.57 5.38
N ILE A 101 12.25 5.24 5.68
CA ILE A 101 11.85 4.74 7.02
C ILE A 101 12.46 3.37 7.32
N ASN A 102 12.76 2.57 6.29
CA ASN A 102 13.28 1.20 6.46
C ASN A 102 14.82 1.12 6.60
N ASN A 103 15.53 2.25 6.61
CA ASN A 103 17.01 2.28 6.59
C ASN A 103 17.63 3.05 7.79
N THR A 104 16.85 3.27 8.85
CA THR A 104 17.32 3.79 10.16
C THR A 104 16.88 2.83 11.25
#